data_AF-A0A547PD82-F1
#
_entry.id   AF-A0A547PD82-F1
#
_cell.length_a   1.000
_cell.length_b   1.000
_cell.length_c   1.000
_cell.angle_alpha   90.00
_cell.angle_beta   90.00
_cell.angle_gamma   90.00
#
_symmetry.space_group_name_H-M   'P 1'
#
loop_
_entity.id
_entity.type
_entity.pdbx_description
1 polymer ?
#
loop_
_entity_poly.entity_id
_entity_poly.type
_entity_poly.pdbx_seq_one_letter_code
_entity_poly.pdbx_strand_id
1 'polypeptide(L)'
;MKTSRIAATLIFAANIAACNAGSGGTEEAGINAAPVMVDLRVRDNADAPYVSVNEFTVPASHEIGDGMMPYEGIGWENGLVGYRLYLDGRLVSDIFGKQAPGPALGTIAEYGSYHTLAPWGMDVLKVGPSLGLGGIGIMRGDQPEQFGAVPELSASITQSGETDGAFTISAGGIAGPSGGTGGFVADYSIGSDSPLTRVKVTATGALPLATGVVMHDGAQFLQSGGADGAWRYVATWGDTQSENKDALGMALFYRTDEATYGGLANSTHYIAFGQPEFEYAFLAAWELDPSGVKSREAFEALLTKELAALEGATE
;
A
#
# COMPACT_ATOMS: atom_id res chain seq x y z
N MET A 1 52.71 21.83 -85.72
CA MET A 1 52.92 20.41 -85.32
C MET A 1 52.63 20.28 -83.82
N LYS A 2 51.92 19.22 -83.41
CA LYS A 2 51.53 18.87 -82.01
C LYS A 2 50.59 19.90 -81.33
N THR A 3 49.27 19.68 -81.17
CA THR A 3 48.54 18.81 -80.18
C THR A 3 48.98 19.05 -78.74
N SER A 4 48.14 19.28 -77.72
CA SER A 4 46.66 19.28 -77.57
C SER A 4 46.29 20.16 -76.33
N ARG A 5 45.06 20.35 -75.81
CA ARG A 5 43.73 19.71 -75.98
C ARG A 5 42.60 20.77 -75.76
N ILE A 6 41.43 20.39 -75.24
CA ILE A 6 40.28 21.26 -74.88
C ILE A 6 39.74 20.83 -73.49
N ALA A 7 39.24 21.77 -72.68
CA ALA A 7 38.22 21.49 -71.66
C ALA A 7 37.36 22.76 -71.42
N ALA A 8 36.03 22.60 -71.40
CA ALA A 8 35.07 23.68 -71.14
C ALA A 8 34.44 23.51 -69.75
N THR A 9 34.24 24.61 -69.03
CA THR A 9 33.66 24.59 -67.68
C THR A 9 32.14 24.59 -67.76
N LEU A 10 31.50 23.48 -67.34
CA LEU A 10 30.07 23.48 -67.01
C LEU A 10 29.88 24.04 -65.59
N ILE A 11 28.87 24.90 -65.43
CA ILE A 11 28.39 25.34 -64.11
C ILE A 11 27.34 24.33 -63.65
N PHE A 12 27.54 23.73 -62.47
CA PHE A 12 26.56 22.88 -61.81
C PHE A 12 26.12 23.56 -60.51
N ALA A 13 24.83 23.87 -60.38
CA ALA A 13 24.28 24.43 -59.16
C ALA A 13 24.02 23.30 -58.15
N ALA A 14 24.72 23.33 -57.01
CA ALA A 14 24.49 22.40 -55.91
C ALA A 14 23.47 23.00 -54.93
N ASN A 15 22.32 22.34 -54.77
CA ASN A 15 21.40 22.64 -53.66
C ASN A 15 22.03 22.12 -52.36
N ILE A 16 22.30 23.01 -51.41
CA ILE A 16 22.75 22.63 -50.07
C ILE A 16 21.51 22.29 -49.24
N ALA A 17 21.20 20.99 -49.14
CA ALA A 17 20.33 20.50 -48.10
C ALA A 17 21.12 20.46 -46.78
N ALA A 18 20.69 21.24 -45.79
CA ALA A 18 21.30 21.22 -44.47
C ALA A 18 20.90 19.94 -43.72
N CYS A 19 21.81 18.98 -43.65
CA CYS A 19 21.69 17.86 -42.70
C CYS A 19 21.85 18.40 -41.29
N ASN A 20 20.75 18.74 -40.63
CA ASN A 20 20.77 19.03 -39.20
C ASN A 20 21.03 17.70 -38.46
N ALA A 21 22.20 17.56 -37.86
CA ALA A 21 22.55 16.38 -37.09
C ALA A 21 21.75 16.40 -35.78
N GLY A 22 20.57 15.78 -35.81
CA GLY A 22 19.79 15.53 -34.60
C GLY A 22 20.62 14.70 -33.64
N SER A 23 21.11 15.33 -32.57
CA SER A 23 21.59 14.62 -31.40
C SER A 23 20.45 13.72 -30.92
N GLY A 24 20.67 12.41 -30.95
CA GLY A 24 19.73 11.45 -30.39
C GLY A 24 19.61 11.69 -28.90
N GLY A 25 18.64 12.52 -28.51
CA GLY A 25 18.12 12.50 -27.16
C GLY A 25 17.52 11.11 -26.98
N THR A 26 18.06 10.37 -26.01
CA THR A 26 17.27 9.35 -25.34
C THR A 26 16.07 10.08 -24.76
N GLU A 27 14.89 9.92 -25.37
CA GLU A 27 13.67 10.03 -24.61
C GLU A 27 13.82 9.00 -23.48
N GLU A 28 14.04 9.49 -22.25
CA GLU A 28 13.63 8.71 -21.10
C GLU A 28 12.16 8.39 -21.35
N ALA A 29 11.86 7.10 -21.53
CA ALA A 29 10.49 6.65 -21.66
C ALA A 29 9.82 6.99 -20.34
N GLY A 30 9.18 8.16 -20.29
CA GLY A 30 8.47 8.63 -19.12
C GLY A 30 7.54 7.52 -18.69
N ILE A 31 7.74 7.01 -17.48
CA ILE A 31 6.84 6.03 -16.90
C ILE A 31 5.52 6.79 -16.77
N ASN A 32 4.59 6.51 -17.68
CA ASN A 32 3.21 6.96 -17.56
C ASN A 32 2.76 6.44 -16.20
N ALA A 33 2.55 7.35 -15.24
CA ALA A 33 2.25 6.97 -13.87
C ALA A 33 1.06 6.01 -13.90
N ALA A 34 1.23 4.82 -13.34
CA ALA A 34 0.13 3.87 -13.34
C ALA A 34 -0.98 4.42 -12.42
N PRO A 35 -2.25 4.36 -12.86
CA PRO A 35 -3.35 4.95 -12.11
C PRO A 35 -3.49 4.27 -10.74
N VAL A 36 -3.99 5.03 -9.78
CA VAL A 36 -4.28 4.55 -8.43
C VAL A 36 -5.68 3.93 -8.43
N MET A 37 -5.71 2.62 -8.25
CA MET A 37 -6.93 1.83 -8.31
C MET A 37 -7.39 1.45 -6.91
N VAL A 38 -8.66 1.68 -6.60
CA VAL A 38 -9.35 1.08 -5.46
C VAL A 38 -10.37 0.09 -6.01
N ASP A 39 -10.31 -1.16 -5.55
CA ASP A 39 -11.12 -2.28 -6.04
C ASP A 39 -11.92 -2.90 -4.91
N LEU A 40 -13.25 -2.87 -5.06
CA LEU A 40 -14.20 -3.53 -4.19
C LEU A 40 -15.15 -4.34 -5.06
N ARG A 41 -15.07 -5.66 -4.92
CA ARG A 41 -15.78 -6.63 -5.76
C ARG A 41 -16.43 -7.69 -4.90
N VAL A 42 -17.70 -7.95 -5.19
CA VAL A 42 -18.55 -8.86 -4.41
C VAL A 42 -19.32 -9.81 -5.32
N ARG A 43 -19.75 -10.95 -4.78
CA ARG A 43 -20.68 -11.88 -5.45
C ARG A 43 -21.69 -12.46 -4.46
N ASP A 44 -22.91 -12.70 -4.93
CA ASP A 44 -24.01 -13.20 -4.09
C ASP A 44 -23.86 -14.68 -3.68
N ASN A 45 -23.09 -15.46 -4.46
CA ASN A 45 -22.87 -16.89 -4.23
C ASN A 45 -21.65 -17.40 -5.03
N ALA A 46 -21.23 -18.64 -4.76
CA ALA A 46 -20.02 -19.24 -5.34
C ALA A 46 -20.01 -19.42 -6.87
N ASP A 47 -21.18 -19.44 -7.53
CA ASP A 47 -21.31 -19.61 -8.98
C ASP A 47 -21.50 -18.27 -9.73
N ALA A 48 -21.72 -17.17 -9.01
CA ALA A 48 -21.87 -15.84 -9.58
C ALA A 48 -20.51 -15.19 -9.91
N PRO A 49 -20.41 -14.41 -11.00
CA PRO A 49 -19.23 -13.59 -11.26
C PRO A 49 -19.13 -12.48 -10.20
N TYR A 50 -17.91 -12.04 -9.91
CA TYR A 50 -17.70 -10.85 -9.09
C TYR A 50 -18.14 -9.58 -9.83
N VAL A 51 -18.82 -8.70 -9.11
CA VAL A 51 -19.30 -7.40 -9.60
C VAL A 51 -18.62 -6.30 -8.81
N SER A 52 -18.05 -5.31 -9.50
CA SER A 52 -17.47 -4.12 -8.87
C SER A 52 -18.57 -3.22 -8.30
N VAL A 53 -18.40 -2.78 -7.05
CA VAL A 53 -19.33 -1.91 -6.34
C VAL A 53 -18.57 -0.77 -5.67
N ASN A 54 -19.18 0.41 -5.60
CA ASN A 54 -18.57 1.56 -4.91
C ASN A 54 -18.82 1.53 -3.40
N GLU A 55 -19.80 0.75 -2.92
CA GLU A 55 -20.13 0.62 -1.51
C GLU A 55 -20.57 -0.82 -1.23
N PHE A 56 -20.15 -1.35 -0.07
CA PHE A 56 -20.56 -2.65 0.41
C PHE A 56 -20.74 -2.63 1.93
N THR A 57 -21.86 -3.19 2.41
CA THR A 57 -22.06 -3.50 3.83
C THR A 57 -21.92 -5.00 4.01
N VAL A 58 -21.01 -5.43 4.88
CA VAL A 58 -20.73 -6.84 5.15
C VAL A 58 -21.96 -7.47 5.83
N PRO A 59 -22.58 -8.50 5.25
CA PRO A 59 -23.75 -9.12 5.86
C PRO A 59 -23.34 -9.94 7.10
N ALA A 60 -24.22 -9.98 8.10
CA ALA A 60 -23.99 -10.76 9.32
C ALA A 60 -23.86 -12.30 9.12
N SER A 61 -24.04 -12.77 7.88
CA SER A 61 -23.82 -14.16 7.46
C SER A 61 -22.48 -14.39 6.74
N HIS A 62 -21.62 -13.38 6.64
CA HIS A 62 -20.29 -13.52 6.04
C HIS A 62 -19.41 -14.43 6.91
N GLU A 63 -18.75 -15.41 6.27
CA GLU A 63 -17.75 -16.27 6.91
C GLU A 63 -16.40 -16.11 6.23
N ILE A 64 -15.31 -16.14 7.00
CA ILE A 64 -13.94 -16.10 6.47
C ILE A 64 -13.76 -17.27 5.48
N GLY A 65 -13.27 -16.99 4.27
CA GLY A 65 -13.13 -17.96 3.21
C GLY A 65 -14.41 -18.35 2.45
N ASP A 66 -15.57 -17.72 2.70
CA ASP A 66 -16.80 -17.96 1.89
C ASP A 66 -16.65 -17.50 0.42
N GLY A 67 -15.63 -16.68 0.16
CA GLY A 67 -15.31 -16.14 -1.15
C GLY A 67 -16.34 -15.10 -1.62
N MET A 68 -17.04 -14.42 -0.73
CA MET A 68 -17.93 -13.30 -1.08
C MET A 68 -17.18 -12.17 -1.79
N MET A 69 -15.90 -12.00 -1.47
CA MET A 69 -14.94 -11.05 -2.07
C MET A 69 -13.72 -11.82 -2.58
N PRO A 70 -13.11 -11.45 -3.72
CA PRO A 70 -12.12 -12.28 -4.43
C PRO A 70 -10.82 -12.51 -3.65
N TYR A 71 -10.48 -11.59 -2.75
CA TYR A 71 -9.34 -11.66 -1.84
C TYR A 71 -9.73 -11.27 -0.40
N GLU A 72 -10.99 -11.52 -0.03
CA GLU A 72 -11.57 -11.32 1.32
C GLU A 72 -11.73 -9.86 1.81
N GLY A 73 -11.73 -8.87 0.91
CA GLY A 73 -11.95 -7.48 1.33
C GLY A 73 -11.90 -6.44 0.21
N ILE A 74 -11.63 -5.19 0.60
CA ILE A 74 -11.32 -4.07 -0.30
C ILE A 74 -9.82 -4.06 -0.61
N GLY A 75 -9.47 -3.75 -1.85
CA GLY A 75 -8.08 -3.63 -2.31
C GLY A 75 -7.77 -2.23 -2.81
N TRP A 76 -6.51 -1.81 -2.70
CA TRP A 76 -6.04 -0.58 -3.34
C TRP A 76 -4.58 -0.72 -3.77
N GLU A 77 -4.21 -0.07 -4.86
CA GLU A 77 -2.89 -0.16 -5.46
C GLU A 77 -2.50 1.11 -6.22
N ASN A 78 -1.19 1.30 -6.41
CA ASN A 78 -0.62 2.27 -7.34
C ASN A 78 0.48 1.61 -8.19
N GLY A 79 1.33 2.40 -8.83
CA GLY A 79 2.46 1.92 -9.64
C GLY A 79 3.55 1.16 -8.88
N LEU A 80 3.54 1.15 -7.55
CA LEU A 80 4.61 0.64 -6.71
C LEU A 80 4.19 -0.57 -5.89
N VAL A 81 2.98 -0.55 -5.32
CA VAL A 81 2.50 -1.55 -4.35
C VAL A 81 0.99 -1.75 -4.46
N GLY A 82 0.50 -2.92 -4.04
CA GLY A 82 -0.91 -3.17 -3.78
C GLY A 82 -1.14 -3.64 -2.35
N TYR A 83 -2.37 -3.46 -1.86
CA TYR A 83 -2.80 -3.85 -0.53
C TYR A 83 -4.22 -4.40 -0.56
N ARG A 84 -4.61 -5.12 0.50
CA ARG A 84 -6.01 -5.32 0.87
C ARG A 84 -6.25 -4.96 2.33
N LEU A 85 -7.51 -4.75 2.70
CA LEU A 85 -8.00 -4.71 4.07
C LEU A 85 -9.11 -5.76 4.18
N TYR A 86 -8.94 -6.75 5.07
CA TYR A 86 -9.95 -7.78 5.29
C TYR A 86 -11.24 -7.16 5.82
N LEU A 87 -12.37 -7.42 5.16
CA LEU A 87 -13.68 -6.92 5.56
C LEU A 87 -14.41 -7.92 6.48
N ASP A 88 -13.73 -8.29 7.56
CA ASP A 88 -14.20 -9.22 8.57
C ASP A 88 -13.66 -8.88 9.98
N GLY A 89 -13.80 -9.80 10.94
CA GLY A 89 -13.34 -9.65 12.31
C GLY A 89 -11.83 -9.46 12.51
N ARG A 90 -11.01 -9.71 11.49
CA ARG A 90 -9.57 -9.40 11.49
C ARG A 90 -9.39 -7.88 11.39
N LEU A 91 -9.95 -7.27 10.35
CA LEU A 91 -9.88 -5.83 10.02
C LEU A 91 -8.42 -5.29 9.92
N VAL A 92 -7.54 -6.13 9.38
CA VAL A 92 -6.11 -5.87 9.20
C VAL A 92 -5.73 -5.77 7.73
N SER A 93 -4.68 -5.03 7.42
CA SER A 93 -4.21 -4.90 6.04
C SER A 93 -3.16 -5.95 5.69
N ASP A 94 -3.17 -6.33 4.41
CA ASP A 94 -2.24 -7.28 3.80
C ASP A 94 -1.55 -6.66 2.57
N ILE A 95 -0.46 -7.27 2.10
CA ILE A 95 0.38 -6.70 1.01
C ILE A 95 0.35 -7.58 -0.23
N PHE A 96 0.00 -6.97 -1.36
CA PHE A 96 0.23 -7.50 -2.70
C PHE A 96 1.50 -6.87 -3.29
N GLY A 97 2.59 -7.62 -3.31
CA GLY A 97 3.83 -7.24 -3.97
C GLY A 97 3.63 -7.32 -5.48
N LYS A 98 3.93 -6.24 -6.21
CA LYS A 98 3.73 -6.14 -7.67
C LYS A 98 5.03 -6.43 -8.42
N GLN A 99 4.97 -7.01 -9.62
CA GLN A 99 6.13 -7.15 -10.52
C GLN A 99 6.08 -6.18 -11.72
N ALA A 100 4.97 -5.49 -11.90
CA ALA A 100 4.75 -4.49 -12.95
C ALA A 100 3.94 -3.32 -12.37
N PRO A 101 4.11 -2.09 -12.88
CA PRO A 101 3.41 -0.92 -12.32
C PRO A 101 1.92 -0.89 -12.65
N GLY A 102 1.48 -1.52 -13.75
CA GLY A 102 0.07 -1.51 -14.14
C GLY A 102 -0.88 -2.11 -13.08
N PRO A 103 -2.16 -1.73 -13.05
CA PRO A 103 -3.14 -2.31 -12.13
C PRO A 103 -3.26 -3.83 -12.25
N ALA A 104 -3.39 -4.51 -11.11
CA ALA A 104 -3.43 -5.96 -10.99
C ALA A 104 -4.60 -6.46 -10.13
N LEU A 105 -4.98 -5.76 -9.06
CA LEU A 105 -5.93 -6.24 -8.05
C LEU A 105 -7.30 -6.53 -8.67
N GLY A 106 -7.79 -5.62 -9.51
CA GLY A 106 -9.02 -5.77 -10.30
C GLY A 106 -9.09 -7.02 -11.20
N THR A 107 -7.97 -7.72 -11.42
CA THR A 107 -7.90 -8.96 -12.21
C THR A 107 -7.84 -10.25 -11.37
N ILE A 108 -7.64 -10.16 -10.04
CA ILE A 108 -7.33 -11.32 -9.17
C ILE A 108 -8.40 -12.42 -9.14
N ALA A 109 -9.64 -12.15 -9.58
CA ALA A 109 -10.68 -13.18 -9.74
C ALA A 109 -10.33 -14.26 -10.79
N GLU A 110 -9.39 -14.01 -11.70
CA GLU A 110 -9.13 -14.84 -12.89
C GLU A 110 -7.84 -15.67 -12.81
N TYR A 111 -6.91 -15.34 -11.90
CA TYR A 111 -5.53 -15.85 -11.89
C TYR A 111 -5.18 -16.80 -10.73
N GLY A 112 -6.07 -17.76 -10.44
CA GLY A 112 -5.78 -18.84 -9.50
C GLY A 112 -5.53 -18.37 -8.06
N SER A 113 -4.66 -19.07 -7.32
CA SER A 113 -4.28 -18.65 -5.97
C SER A 113 -3.23 -17.55 -6.03
N TYR A 114 -3.60 -16.34 -5.58
CA TYR A 114 -2.72 -15.17 -5.46
C TYR A 114 -1.52 -15.36 -4.51
N HIS A 115 -1.43 -16.49 -3.79
CA HIS A 115 -0.24 -16.90 -3.03
C HIS A 115 0.88 -17.52 -3.89
N THR A 116 0.68 -17.67 -5.21
CA THR A 116 1.73 -18.12 -6.13
C THR A 116 2.25 -16.95 -6.95
N LEU A 117 3.57 -16.82 -7.08
CA LEU A 117 4.20 -15.78 -7.89
C LEU A 117 3.69 -15.80 -9.33
N ALA A 118 3.02 -14.73 -9.73
CA ALA A 118 2.48 -14.51 -11.07
C ALA A 118 3.14 -13.29 -11.74
N PRO A 119 3.03 -13.10 -13.08
CA PRO A 119 3.66 -11.97 -13.77
C PRO A 119 3.21 -10.57 -13.32
N TRP A 120 2.08 -10.47 -12.60
CA TRP A 120 1.62 -9.22 -12.00
C TRP A 120 2.20 -8.99 -10.60
N GLY A 121 2.60 -10.05 -9.87
CA GLY A 121 2.84 -10.00 -8.44
C GLY A 121 2.36 -11.26 -7.70
N MET A 122 2.26 -11.14 -6.37
CA MET A 122 1.58 -12.08 -5.47
C MET A 122 1.23 -11.42 -4.14
N ASP A 123 0.46 -12.12 -3.32
CA ASP A 123 0.36 -11.90 -1.88
C ASP A 123 1.71 -12.22 -1.23
N VAL A 124 2.35 -11.21 -0.62
CA VAL A 124 3.72 -11.32 -0.08
C VAL A 124 3.78 -11.31 1.45
N LEU A 125 2.68 -11.06 2.16
CA LEU A 125 2.68 -10.88 3.62
C LEU A 125 1.92 -12.00 4.35
N LYS A 126 2.62 -12.67 5.25
CA LYS A 126 2.00 -13.59 6.21
C LYS A 126 1.52 -12.84 7.46
N VAL A 127 0.26 -12.41 7.49
CA VAL A 127 -0.32 -11.69 8.63
C VAL A 127 -0.38 -12.54 9.91
N GLY A 128 -0.94 -13.74 9.86
CA GLY A 128 -1.12 -14.59 11.05
C GLY A 128 -1.96 -13.91 12.15
N PRO A 129 -1.57 -14.00 13.45
CA PRO A 129 -2.30 -13.38 14.55
C PRO A 129 -2.00 -11.88 14.75
N SER A 130 -1.20 -11.27 13.86
CA SER A 130 -0.77 -9.88 13.99
C SER A 130 -1.86 -8.87 13.59
N LEU A 131 -1.61 -7.58 13.81
CA LEU A 131 -2.42 -6.49 13.24
C LEU A 131 -2.12 -6.21 11.75
N GLY A 132 -1.40 -7.10 11.06
CA GLY A 132 -0.98 -6.89 9.67
C GLY A 132 -0.06 -5.68 9.52
N LEU A 133 -0.18 -4.98 8.39
CA LEU A 133 0.47 -3.70 8.18
C LEU A 133 -0.56 -2.56 8.24
N GLY A 134 -0.52 -1.75 9.30
CA GLY A 134 -1.43 -0.61 9.44
C GLY A 134 -2.90 -0.99 9.61
N GLY A 135 -3.20 -2.25 9.96
CA GLY A 135 -4.54 -2.68 10.33
C GLY A 135 -5.00 -2.04 11.63
N ILE A 136 -6.31 -1.87 11.83
CA ILE A 136 -6.85 -1.34 13.08
C ILE A 136 -7.22 -2.53 13.97
N GLY A 137 -6.73 -2.53 15.20
CA GLY A 137 -7.04 -3.51 16.23
C GLY A 137 -7.48 -2.86 17.53
N ILE A 138 -7.66 -3.68 18.56
CA ILE A 138 -8.10 -3.27 19.89
C ILE A 138 -7.12 -3.78 20.96
N MET A 139 -6.82 -2.94 21.95
CA MET A 139 -6.07 -3.36 23.13
C MET A 139 -6.99 -4.12 24.09
N ARG A 140 -6.61 -5.36 24.46
CA ARG A 140 -7.23 -6.10 25.55
C ARG A 140 -6.21 -6.33 26.65
N GLY A 141 -6.28 -5.53 27.71
CA GLY A 141 -5.21 -5.45 28.70
C GLY A 141 -3.97 -4.81 28.09
N ASP A 142 -2.86 -5.54 28.07
CA ASP A 142 -1.58 -5.13 27.47
C ASP A 142 -1.31 -5.75 26.08
N GLN A 143 -2.25 -6.52 25.53
CA GLN A 143 -2.11 -7.16 24.23
C GLN A 143 -2.89 -6.41 23.12
N PRO A 144 -2.28 -6.15 21.95
CA PRO A 144 -3.00 -5.79 20.74
C PRO A 144 -3.67 -7.05 20.16
N GLU A 145 -4.95 -6.95 19.83
CA GLU A 145 -5.73 -8.03 19.24
C GLU A 145 -6.53 -7.56 18.01
N GLN A 146 -6.78 -8.48 17.09
CA GLN A 146 -7.85 -8.34 16.09
C GLN A 146 -9.22 -8.26 16.78
N PHE A 147 -10.21 -7.62 16.17
CA PHE A 147 -11.51 -7.38 16.84
C PHE A 147 -12.30 -8.65 17.14
N GLY A 148 -12.20 -9.66 16.28
CA GLY A 148 -12.96 -10.91 16.34
C GLY A 148 -14.40 -10.76 15.84
N ALA A 149 -15.20 -9.91 16.49
CA ALA A 149 -16.56 -9.60 16.07
C ALA A 149 -16.73 -8.10 15.79
N VAL A 150 -17.15 -7.78 14.56
CA VAL A 150 -17.46 -6.43 14.09
C VAL A 150 -18.88 -6.46 13.50
N PRO A 151 -19.94 -6.28 14.31
CA PRO A 151 -21.33 -6.49 13.87
C PRO A 151 -21.83 -5.55 12.77
N GLU A 152 -21.27 -4.34 12.71
CA GLU A 152 -21.58 -3.35 11.68
C GLU A 152 -20.26 -3.07 10.96
N LEU A 153 -20.15 -3.43 9.67
CA LEU A 153 -18.95 -3.18 8.88
C LEU A 153 -19.33 -2.82 7.45
N SER A 154 -18.82 -1.70 6.95
CA SER A 154 -18.97 -1.30 5.55
C SER A 154 -17.71 -0.64 4.99
N ALA A 155 -17.57 -0.71 3.68
CA ALA A 155 -16.53 -0.04 2.90
C ALA A 155 -17.18 0.78 1.77
N SER A 156 -16.65 1.97 1.52
CA SER A 156 -17.10 2.86 0.44
C SER A 156 -15.91 3.49 -0.29
N ILE A 157 -15.83 3.30 -1.60
CA ILE A 157 -14.82 3.92 -2.46
C ILE A 157 -15.22 5.38 -2.68
N THR A 158 -14.35 6.30 -2.24
CA THR A 158 -14.56 7.74 -2.37
C THR A 158 -13.78 8.35 -3.53
N GLN A 159 -12.65 7.74 -3.93
CA GLN A 159 -11.83 8.16 -5.06
C GLN A 159 -11.07 6.97 -5.67
N SER A 160 -10.96 6.92 -6.99
CA SER A 160 -10.02 6.06 -7.73
C SER A 160 -9.75 6.68 -9.09
N GLY A 161 -8.49 6.90 -9.45
CA GLY A 161 -8.12 7.61 -10.68
C GLY A 161 -6.62 7.74 -10.89
N GLU A 162 -6.23 8.58 -11.86
CA GLU A 162 -4.85 8.69 -12.34
C GLU A 162 -3.81 9.05 -11.25
N THR A 163 -4.21 9.86 -10.26
CA THR A 163 -3.29 10.46 -9.28
C THR A 163 -3.43 9.93 -7.86
N ASP A 164 -4.63 9.48 -7.49
CA ASP A 164 -5.02 9.22 -6.11
C ASP A 164 -6.17 8.21 -6.02
N GLY A 165 -6.23 7.56 -4.86
CA GLY A 165 -7.28 6.62 -4.48
C GLY A 165 -7.60 6.78 -3.00
N ALA A 166 -8.89 6.71 -2.67
CA ALA A 166 -9.36 6.83 -1.30
C ALA A 166 -10.64 6.01 -1.08
N PHE A 167 -10.81 5.56 0.16
CA PHE A 167 -11.99 4.84 0.61
C PHE A 167 -12.21 5.04 2.11
N THR A 168 -13.45 4.88 2.53
CA THR A 168 -13.87 4.97 3.93
C THR A 168 -14.32 3.60 4.41
N ILE A 169 -13.86 3.22 5.60
CA ILE A 169 -14.34 2.06 6.36
C ILE A 169 -15.17 2.57 7.53
N SER A 170 -16.38 2.03 7.71
CA SER A 170 -17.17 2.25 8.92
C SER A 170 -17.32 0.94 9.66
N ALA A 171 -16.94 0.93 10.94
CA ALA A 171 -17.04 -0.23 11.82
C ALA A 171 -17.80 0.14 13.10
N GLY A 172 -18.68 -0.74 13.58
CA GLY A 172 -19.59 -0.47 14.70
C GLY A 172 -20.04 -1.73 15.43
N GLY A 173 -20.74 -1.53 16.54
CA GLY A 173 -21.17 -2.62 17.44
C GLY A 173 -20.04 -3.36 18.17
N ILE A 174 -18.78 -2.90 18.06
CA ILE A 174 -17.60 -3.58 18.60
C ILE A 174 -17.63 -3.56 20.14
N ALA A 175 -17.51 -4.72 20.78
CA ALA A 175 -17.52 -4.85 22.23
C ALA A 175 -16.22 -4.35 22.87
N GLY A 176 -16.33 -3.29 23.70
CA GLY A 176 -15.20 -2.71 24.42
C GLY A 176 -14.74 -3.58 25.62
N PRO A 177 -13.44 -3.61 25.95
CA PRO A 177 -12.91 -4.45 27.04
C PRO A 177 -13.43 -4.05 28.43
N SER A 178 -13.87 -2.80 28.61
CA SER A 178 -14.49 -2.28 29.84
C SER A 178 -16.02 -2.41 29.86
N GLY A 179 -16.60 -3.10 28.87
CA GLY A 179 -18.04 -3.16 28.61
C GLY A 179 -18.55 -2.03 27.72
N GLY A 180 -19.80 -2.17 27.25
CA GLY A 180 -20.38 -1.31 26.23
C GLY A 180 -19.93 -1.65 24.81
N THR A 181 -20.40 -0.88 23.83
CA THR A 181 -20.01 -0.98 22.42
C THR A 181 -19.47 0.34 21.90
N GLY A 182 -18.69 0.26 20.84
CA GLY A 182 -18.17 1.40 20.09
C GLY A 182 -17.94 1.06 18.63
N GLY A 183 -17.23 1.93 17.94
CA GLY A 183 -16.91 1.81 16.52
C GLY A 183 -15.86 2.82 16.08
N PHE A 184 -15.66 2.94 14.78
CA PHE A 184 -14.85 3.99 14.17
C PHE A 184 -15.25 4.21 12.71
N VAL A 185 -14.95 5.40 12.20
CA VAL A 185 -14.84 5.67 10.76
C VAL A 185 -13.35 5.87 10.47
N ALA A 186 -12.84 5.23 9.42
CA ALA A 186 -11.45 5.32 9.00
C ALA A 186 -11.36 5.65 7.50
N ASP A 187 -10.79 6.80 7.18
CA ASP A 187 -10.54 7.26 5.81
C ASP A 187 -9.12 6.92 5.39
N TYR A 188 -8.99 6.08 4.37
CA TYR A 188 -7.75 5.63 3.77
C TYR A 188 -7.47 6.42 2.49
N SER A 189 -6.21 6.78 2.25
CA SER A 189 -5.80 7.50 1.03
C SER A 189 -4.37 7.14 0.59
N ILE A 190 -4.15 7.03 -0.72
CA ILE A 190 -2.85 6.75 -1.36
C ILE A 190 -2.70 7.59 -2.65
N GLY A 191 -1.47 8.01 -2.96
CA GLY A 191 -1.14 8.74 -4.20
C GLY A 191 -0.32 7.89 -5.18
N SER A 192 -0.12 8.39 -6.40
CA SER A 192 0.68 7.71 -7.45
C SER A 192 2.17 7.56 -7.11
N ASP A 193 2.74 8.51 -6.36
CA ASP A 193 4.18 8.76 -6.31
C ASP A 193 4.89 8.16 -5.06
N SER A 194 4.14 7.50 -4.18
CA SER A 194 4.65 6.90 -2.93
C SER A 194 3.86 5.63 -2.59
N PRO A 195 4.50 4.56 -2.07
CA PRO A 195 3.79 3.38 -1.57
C PRO A 195 3.01 3.64 -0.27
N LEU A 196 3.11 4.85 0.30
CA LEU A 196 2.52 5.24 1.57
C LEU A 196 1.00 5.45 1.47
N THR A 197 0.27 4.69 2.29
CA THR A 197 -1.15 4.89 2.59
C THR A 197 -1.27 5.72 3.87
N ARG A 198 -2.05 6.80 3.86
CA ARG A 198 -2.45 7.53 5.07
C ARG A 198 -3.82 7.06 5.53
N VAL A 199 -4.03 7.04 6.85
CA VAL A 199 -5.29 6.68 7.50
C VAL A 199 -5.65 7.73 8.55
N LYS A 200 -6.86 8.27 8.45
CA LYS A 200 -7.47 9.16 9.45
C LYS A 200 -8.63 8.45 10.11
N VAL A 201 -8.64 8.38 11.44
CA VAL A 201 -9.64 7.61 12.19
C VAL A 201 -10.38 8.52 13.15
N THR A 202 -11.71 8.39 13.18
CA THR A 202 -12.60 8.95 14.20
C THR A 202 -13.33 7.82 14.92
N ALA A 203 -12.89 7.50 16.14
CA ALA A 203 -13.47 6.48 16.99
C ALA A 203 -14.71 6.99 17.73
N THR A 204 -15.67 6.08 17.98
CA THR A 204 -16.87 6.33 18.76
C THR A 204 -17.00 5.30 19.89
N GLY A 205 -17.48 5.76 21.05
CA GLY A 205 -17.39 4.98 22.29
C GLY A 205 -15.96 4.88 22.83
N ALA A 206 -15.78 4.19 23.96
CA ALA A 206 -14.48 4.03 24.61
C ALA A 206 -13.77 2.76 24.10
N LEU A 207 -13.28 2.79 22.86
CA LEU A 207 -12.43 1.73 22.30
C LEU A 207 -10.95 2.11 22.43
N PRO A 208 -10.11 1.31 23.12
CA PRO A 208 -8.67 1.52 23.14
C PRO A 208 -8.07 0.95 21.85
N LEU A 209 -8.11 1.72 20.77
CA LEU A 209 -7.64 1.30 19.46
C LEU A 209 -6.11 1.22 19.39
N ALA A 210 -5.63 0.33 18.54
CA ALA A 210 -4.22 0.17 18.22
C ALA A 210 -4.04 -0.11 16.72
N THR A 211 -2.81 0.03 16.24
CA THR A 211 -2.38 -0.45 14.92
C THR A 211 -0.97 -1.04 15.02
N GLY A 212 -0.40 -1.58 13.96
CA GLY A 212 0.93 -2.19 14.03
C GLY A 212 1.58 -2.56 12.70
N VAL A 213 2.78 -3.14 12.81
CA VAL A 213 3.54 -3.73 11.71
C VAL A 213 4.03 -5.12 12.12
N VAL A 214 3.98 -6.06 11.17
CA VAL A 214 4.33 -7.48 11.41
C VAL A 214 5.84 -7.65 11.61
N MET A 215 6.19 -8.52 12.55
CA MET A 215 7.56 -8.98 12.81
C MET A 215 7.65 -10.49 12.55
N HIS A 216 8.35 -10.89 11.50
CA HIS A 216 8.64 -12.30 11.21
C HIS A 216 9.99 -12.75 11.77
N ASP A 217 10.16 -14.07 11.92
CA ASP A 217 11.41 -14.66 12.37
C ASP A 217 12.58 -14.29 11.43
N GLY A 218 13.66 -13.78 12.00
CA GLY A 218 14.85 -13.35 11.25
C GLY A 218 14.77 -11.92 10.67
N ALA A 219 13.62 -11.26 10.74
CA ALA A 219 13.53 -9.84 10.41
C ALA A 219 14.27 -8.97 11.46
N GLN A 220 14.56 -7.74 11.07
CA GLN A 220 15.23 -6.71 11.87
C GLN A 220 14.23 -5.59 12.17
N PHE A 221 14.15 -5.19 13.44
CA PHE A 221 13.35 -4.04 13.86
C PHE A 221 14.11 -2.72 13.64
N LEU A 222 13.41 -1.73 13.10
CA LEU A 222 13.89 -0.37 12.84
C LEU A 222 12.93 0.63 13.49
N GLN A 223 13.47 1.74 13.99
CA GLN A 223 12.67 2.81 14.59
C GLN A 223 13.33 4.16 14.33
N SER A 224 12.51 5.19 14.07
CA SER A 224 13.00 6.57 13.97
C SER A 224 13.66 7.00 15.29
N GLY A 225 14.80 7.70 15.21
CA GLY A 225 15.42 8.32 16.39
C GLY A 225 14.55 9.43 17.01
N GLY A 226 14.97 9.91 18.19
CA GLY A 226 14.35 11.04 18.88
C GLY A 226 14.70 12.40 18.25
N ALA A 227 14.34 12.58 16.97
CA ALA A 227 14.52 13.84 16.25
C ALA A 227 13.44 14.88 16.60
N ASP A 228 13.62 16.11 16.14
CA ASP A 228 12.56 17.13 16.10
C ASP A 228 11.44 16.71 15.11
N GLY A 229 10.21 17.21 15.32
CA GLY A 229 9.03 16.85 14.52
C GLY A 229 7.98 16.03 15.29
N ALA A 230 6.77 15.94 14.76
CA ALA A 230 5.62 15.28 15.39
C ALA A 230 5.52 13.76 15.09
N TRP A 231 6.06 13.33 13.95
CA TRP A 231 5.95 11.98 13.40
C TRP A 231 7.13 11.08 13.79
N ARG A 232 6.84 9.81 14.07
CA ARG A 232 7.84 8.76 14.28
C ARG A 232 7.45 7.54 13.46
N TYR A 233 8.39 6.63 13.22
CA TYR A 233 8.08 5.34 12.61
C TYR A 233 8.61 4.17 13.44
N VAL A 234 7.90 3.04 13.31
CA VAL A 234 8.39 1.69 13.60
C VAL A 234 8.32 0.87 12.31
N ALA A 235 9.31 0.04 12.06
CA ALA A 235 9.44 -0.68 10.80
C ALA A 235 10.16 -2.03 10.98
N THR A 236 9.97 -2.93 10.02
CA THR A 236 10.68 -4.21 9.95
C THR A 236 11.28 -4.41 8.56
N TRP A 237 12.48 -4.99 8.51
CA TRP A 237 13.15 -5.40 7.28
C TRP A 237 13.70 -6.82 7.44
N GLY A 238 13.47 -7.70 6.48
CA GLY A 238 14.15 -8.99 6.46
C GLY A 238 14.33 -9.52 5.05
N ASP A 239 15.50 -10.09 4.80
CA ASP A 239 15.94 -10.53 3.46
C ASP A 239 15.21 -11.79 2.96
N THR A 240 14.38 -12.40 3.81
CA THR A 240 13.45 -13.49 3.49
C THR A 240 12.08 -13.28 4.14
N GLN A 241 11.70 -12.03 4.39
CA GLN A 241 10.49 -11.68 5.17
C GLN A 241 9.19 -11.90 4.38
N SER A 242 9.23 -11.94 3.04
CA SER A 242 8.05 -12.21 2.22
C SER A 242 7.61 -13.69 2.27
N GLU A 243 6.39 -13.98 1.80
CA GLU A 243 5.99 -15.36 1.48
C GLU A 243 6.74 -15.95 0.27
N ASN A 244 7.33 -15.13 -0.61
CA ASN A 244 8.23 -15.58 -1.68
C ASN A 244 9.67 -15.91 -1.18
N LYS A 245 9.95 -15.67 0.11
CA LYS A 245 11.26 -15.91 0.77
C LYS A 245 12.40 -15.06 0.22
N ASP A 246 12.05 -13.81 -0.07
CA ASP A 246 12.93 -12.73 -0.53
C ASP A 246 12.68 -11.46 0.33
N ALA A 247 13.35 -10.35 0.00
CA ALA A 247 13.39 -9.20 0.88
C ALA A 247 12.10 -8.34 0.87
N LEU A 248 11.58 -8.06 2.07
CA LEU A 248 10.40 -7.22 2.29
C LEU A 248 10.66 -6.25 3.45
N GLY A 249 10.40 -4.96 3.19
CA GLY A 249 10.33 -3.90 4.18
C GLY A 249 8.89 -3.47 4.44
N MET A 250 8.55 -3.24 5.71
CA MET A 250 7.24 -2.75 6.15
C MET A 250 7.42 -1.64 7.19
N ALA A 251 6.64 -0.58 7.13
CA ALA A 251 6.75 0.54 8.07
C ALA A 251 5.41 1.17 8.41
N LEU A 252 5.31 1.63 9.65
CA LEU A 252 4.17 2.32 10.24
C LEU A 252 4.66 3.63 10.86
N PHE A 253 4.07 4.73 10.42
CA PHE A 253 4.31 6.09 10.88
C PHE A 253 3.14 6.55 11.75
N TYR A 254 3.44 7.20 12.87
CA TYR A 254 2.45 7.66 13.83
C TYR A 254 2.86 9.00 14.44
N ARG A 255 1.87 9.74 14.92
CA ARG A 255 2.07 11.01 15.63
C ARG A 255 2.27 10.78 17.13
N THR A 256 3.26 11.46 17.70
CA THR A 256 3.67 11.29 19.11
C THR A 256 2.80 12.03 20.13
N ASP A 257 2.00 13.00 19.68
CA ASP A 257 0.96 13.65 20.48
C ASP A 257 -0.33 12.82 20.57
N GLU A 258 -0.54 11.87 19.64
CA GLU A 258 -1.77 11.08 19.53
C GLU A 258 -1.60 9.62 20.00
N ALA A 259 -0.39 9.08 19.91
CA ALA A 259 -0.13 7.65 20.07
C ALA A 259 1.24 7.31 20.70
N THR A 260 1.36 6.10 21.23
CA THR A 260 2.60 5.59 21.85
C THR A 260 2.95 4.20 21.35
N TYR A 261 4.24 3.93 21.11
CA TYR A 261 4.75 2.60 20.80
C TYR A 261 4.74 1.70 22.04
N GLY A 262 4.03 0.58 21.96
CA GLY A 262 3.81 -0.35 23.08
C GLY A 262 4.72 -1.57 23.10
N GLY A 263 5.60 -1.75 22.11
CA GLY A 263 6.52 -2.88 22.03
C GLY A 263 6.10 -3.94 21.01
N LEU A 264 6.56 -5.17 21.22
CA LEU A 264 6.25 -6.35 20.39
C LEU A 264 5.32 -7.31 21.14
N ALA A 265 4.15 -7.58 20.57
CA ALA A 265 3.18 -8.55 21.08
C ALA A 265 2.40 -9.18 19.90
N ASN A 266 2.02 -10.46 19.99
CA ASN A 266 1.31 -11.16 18.90
C ASN A 266 1.94 -10.96 17.50
N SER A 267 3.27 -11.09 17.40
CA SER A 267 4.06 -10.82 16.17
C SER A 267 3.85 -9.42 15.56
N THR A 268 3.41 -8.45 16.37
CA THR A 268 3.10 -7.07 15.99
C THR A 268 3.94 -6.09 16.79
N HIS A 269 4.73 -5.25 16.12
CA HIS A 269 5.20 -4.01 16.72
C HIS A 269 4.05 -3.00 16.70
N TYR A 270 3.46 -2.71 17.87
CA TYR A 270 2.16 -2.03 17.95
C TYR A 270 2.24 -0.60 18.48
N ILE A 271 1.34 0.24 17.97
CA ILE A 271 1.10 1.62 18.36
C ILE A 271 -0.28 1.69 18.98
N ALA A 272 -0.38 2.20 20.21
CA ALA A 272 -1.65 2.39 20.92
C ALA A 272 -2.05 3.87 20.90
N PHE A 273 -3.32 4.17 20.58
CA PHE A 273 -3.83 5.54 20.46
C PHE A 273 -4.42 6.03 21.78
N GLY A 274 -4.12 7.28 22.14
CA GLY A 274 -4.54 7.92 23.40
C GLY A 274 -5.83 8.75 23.32
N GLN A 275 -6.35 8.95 22.11
CA GLN A 275 -7.46 9.87 21.81
C GLN A 275 -8.36 9.31 20.69
N PRO A 276 -9.63 9.77 20.57
CA PRO A 276 -10.57 9.19 19.62
C PRO A 276 -10.33 9.62 18.16
N GLU A 277 -9.65 10.73 17.92
CA GLU A 277 -9.30 11.22 16.57
C GLU A 277 -7.78 11.11 16.38
N PHE A 278 -7.31 10.44 15.33
CA PHE A 278 -5.87 10.25 15.09
C PHE A 278 -5.54 10.01 13.62
N GLU A 279 -4.30 10.34 13.22
CA GLU A 279 -3.73 10.06 11.91
C GLU A 279 -2.50 9.15 12.03
N TYR A 280 -2.43 8.13 11.17
CA TYR A 280 -1.24 7.31 10.98
C TYR A 280 -1.03 7.03 9.49
N ALA A 281 0.13 6.50 9.14
CA ALA A 281 0.42 6.10 7.77
C ALA A 281 1.25 4.82 7.74
N PHE A 282 1.22 4.08 6.64
CA PHE A 282 2.04 2.88 6.48
C PHE A 282 2.48 2.69 5.04
N LEU A 283 3.59 1.96 4.86
CA LEU A 283 4.08 1.56 3.55
C LEU A 283 4.72 0.17 3.60
N ALA A 284 4.80 -0.45 2.43
CA ALA A 284 5.61 -1.62 2.16
C ALA A 284 6.54 -1.37 0.97
N ALA A 285 7.63 -2.13 0.90
CA ALA A 285 8.51 -2.20 -0.26
C ALA A 285 9.10 -3.62 -0.37
N TRP A 286 8.87 -4.27 -1.50
CA TRP A 286 9.27 -5.64 -1.83
C TRP A 286 10.35 -5.63 -2.90
N GLU A 287 11.39 -6.47 -2.78
CA GLU A 287 12.56 -6.33 -3.67
C GLU A 287 12.30 -6.57 -5.17
N LEU A 288 11.20 -7.25 -5.52
CA LEU A 288 10.78 -7.45 -6.91
C LEU A 288 9.85 -6.35 -7.44
N ASP A 289 9.48 -5.37 -6.60
CA ASP A 289 8.53 -4.33 -6.97
C ASP A 289 9.13 -3.11 -7.69
N PRO A 290 8.29 -2.29 -8.35
CA PRO A 290 8.76 -1.10 -9.09
C PRO A 290 9.34 0.02 -8.23
N SER A 291 9.29 -0.04 -6.89
CA SER A 291 9.95 0.96 -6.01
C SER A 291 11.48 0.89 -6.10
N GLY A 292 12.03 -0.27 -6.48
CA GLY A 292 13.48 -0.49 -6.58
C GLY A 292 14.19 -0.67 -5.24
N VAL A 293 13.47 -0.77 -4.12
CA VAL A 293 14.06 -1.01 -2.79
C VAL A 293 14.47 -2.47 -2.65
N LYS A 294 15.78 -2.74 -2.79
CA LYS A 294 16.36 -4.10 -2.75
C LYS A 294 17.33 -4.35 -1.58
N SER A 295 17.45 -3.41 -0.65
CA SER A 295 18.30 -3.56 0.54
C SER A 295 17.76 -2.75 1.71
N ARG A 296 18.21 -3.09 2.91
CA ARG A 296 17.90 -2.37 4.14
C ARG A 296 18.25 -0.89 4.05
N GLU A 297 19.39 -0.54 3.45
CA GLU A 297 19.85 0.84 3.31
C GLU A 297 18.96 1.63 2.34
N ALA A 298 18.51 1.01 1.25
CA ALA A 298 17.53 1.60 0.33
C ALA A 298 16.18 1.81 1.03
N PHE A 299 15.78 0.89 1.91
CA PHE A 299 14.56 1.01 2.70
C PHE A 299 14.66 2.13 3.74
N GLU A 300 15.75 2.21 4.51
CA GLU A 300 16.01 3.31 5.45
C GLU A 300 16.03 4.68 4.75
N ALA A 301 16.52 4.76 3.51
CA ALA A 301 16.43 5.96 2.68
C ALA A 301 14.99 6.32 2.30
N LEU A 302 14.16 5.33 1.92
CA LEU A 302 12.72 5.53 1.70
C LEU A 302 12.02 6.02 2.99
N LEU A 303 12.27 5.38 4.15
CA LEU A 303 11.68 5.82 5.42
C LEU A 303 12.07 7.26 5.78
N THR A 304 13.31 7.65 5.49
CA THR A 304 13.78 9.04 5.70
C THR A 304 13.07 10.03 4.78
N LYS A 305 12.86 9.68 3.50
CA LYS A 305 12.10 10.49 2.53
C LYS A 305 10.64 10.67 2.97
N GLU A 306 9.95 9.58 3.27
CA GLU A 306 8.52 9.63 3.61
C GLU A 306 8.27 10.29 4.97
N LEU A 307 9.16 10.10 5.95
CA LEU A 307 9.09 10.83 7.24
C LEU A 307 9.22 12.35 7.03
N ALA A 308 10.18 12.79 6.21
CA ALA A 308 10.35 14.22 5.91
C ALA A 308 9.13 14.80 5.16
N ALA A 309 8.50 14.02 4.28
CA ALA A 309 7.27 14.42 3.59
C ALA A 309 6.05 14.48 4.53
N LEU A 310 5.97 13.60 5.54
CA LEU A 310 4.93 13.64 6.58
C LEU A 310 5.03 14.90 7.45
N GLU A 311 6.24 15.25 7.90
CA GLU A 311 6.48 16.46 8.69
C GLU A 311 6.23 17.75 7.86
N GLY A 312 6.71 17.78 6.61
CA GLY A 312 6.53 18.93 5.71
C GLY A 312 5.09 19.14 5.19
N ALA A 313 4.20 18.16 5.38
CA ALA A 313 2.78 18.29 5.05
C ALA A 313 1.93 18.95 6.16
N THR A 314 2.58 19.39 7.25
CA THR A 314 1.92 19.95 8.45
C THR A 314 2.06 21.46 8.62
N GLU A 315 2.56 22.19 7.60
CA GLU A 315 2.65 23.66 7.53
C GLU A 315 1.56 24.31 6.64
#